data_AF-A0A9N9IQ81-F1
#
_entry.id   AF-A0A9N9IQ81-F1
#
_cell.length_a   1.000
_cell.length_b   1.000
_cell.length_c   1.000
_cell.angle_alpha   90.00
_cell.angle_beta   90.00
_cell.angle_gamma   90.00
#
_symmetry.space_group_name_H-M   'P 1'
#
loop_
_entity.id
_entity.type
_entity.pdbx_description
1 polymer ?
#
loop_
_entity_poly.entity_id
_entity_poly.type
_entity_poly.pdbx_seq_one_letter_code
_entity_poly.pdbx_strand_id
1 'polypeptide(L)'
;IANKRHSWVTAIQVFEYYISHHLGKGFESVFGGVTCLPGCFCMYRLKARKGDDDWVPIITKPEIVQEYSQNIVDTLHQKNLLLLGEDRFLTTLMLRNFPYRKMTFCPQAVCKTVVPDEFRVLLSQRRRWINSTIHNLMELVLVRNLCGTFCFSMQFVVFLELMGTVVLPVAIVLTIVLIVSSILHPPSGFTEAIPLLMLAAVLGLPAILILITTRKLVYIAWMMIYLLALPIWNFVLPTYAYWHFDDFSWGGQFDPSKVPFKRWEDWERNRIRKLKRQERQRQQDTPYLNEQNGSSRSLLQVDSYDRSSVVSRSSAQNFYDYSHSDKKESHPRKRHEFYQQSQQQSQQSQLENLRLIDNDGSETSLASNDTNGGNN
;
A
#
# COMPACT_ATOMS: atom_id res chain seq x y z
N ILE A 1 -4.83 -11.36 2.12
CA ILE A 1 -3.64 -11.91 2.81
C ILE A 1 -3.56 -13.41 2.55
N ALA A 2 -2.46 -13.88 1.96
CA ALA A 2 -2.25 -15.28 1.61
C ALA A 2 -1.85 -16.14 2.83
N ASN A 3 -0.94 -15.64 3.67
CA ASN A 3 -0.37 -16.33 4.82
C ASN A 3 -1.14 -16.11 6.13
N LYS A 4 -2.46 -15.87 6.08
CA LYS A 4 -3.30 -15.45 7.22
C LYS A 4 -3.35 -16.39 8.44
N ARG A 5 -2.85 -17.63 8.29
CA ARG A 5 -2.84 -18.68 9.32
C ARG A 5 -1.43 -19.18 9.63
N HIS A 6 -0.38 -18.55 9.10
CA HIS A 6 0.98 -19.06 9.26
C HIS A 6 1.53 -18.82 10.67
N SER A 7 1.20 -17.68 11.28
CA SER A 7 1.62 -17.35 12.64
C SER A 7 0.58 -16.49 13.35
N TRP A 8 0.69 -16.36 14.68
CA TRP A 8 -0.14 -15.43 15.45
C TRP A 8 0.05 -13.98 14.97
N VAL A 9 1.24 -13.61 14.50
CA VAL A 9 1.55 -12.29 13.92
C VAL A 9 0.75 -12.07 12.64
N THR A 10 0.65 -13.07 11.77
CA THR A 10 -0.19 -12.97 10.56
C THR A 10 -1.68 -12.87 10.91
N ALA A 11 -2.11 -13.53 11.98
CA ALA A 11 -3.51 -13.59 12.40
C ALA A 11 -4.04 -12.23 12.89
N ILE A 12 -3.25 -11.51 13.70
CA ILE A 12 -3.65 -10.19 14.24
C ILE A 12 -3.77 -9.11 13.15
N GLN A 13 -3.15 -9.32 11.99
CA GLN A 13 -3.16 -8.38 10.86
C GLN A 13 -4.37 -8.56 9.94
N VAL A 14 -5.06 -9.69 9.97
CA VAL A 14 -6.11 -10.00 8.97
C VAL A 14 -7.23 -8.97 8.99
N PHE A 15 -7.74 -8.69 10.19
CA PHE A 15 -8.84 -7.77 10.36
C PHE A 15 -8.40 -6.30 10.28
N GLU A 16 -7.20 -5.98 10.74
CA GLU A 16 -6.61 -4.65 10.59
C GLU A 16 -6.50 -4.26 9.11
N TYR A 17 -6.01 -5.15 8.25
CA TYR A 17 -5.96 -4.91 6.80
C TYR A 17 -7.36 -4.77 6.19
N TYR A 18 -8.34 -5.53 6.69
CA TYR A 18 -9.72 -5.41 6.24
C TYR A 18 -10.30 -4.04 6.56
N ILE A 19 -10.15 -3.56 7.81
CA ILE A 19 -10.62 -2.23 8.20
C ILE A 19 -9.89 -1.13 7.41
N SER A 20 -8.56 -1.16 7.36
CA SER A 20 -7.78 -0.08 6.74
C SER A 20 -8.02 0.03 5.23
N HIS A 21 -8.01 -1.08 4.50
CA HIS A 21 -8.06 -1.06 3.03
C HIS A 21 -9.46 -1.18 2.44
N HIS A 22 -10.40 -1.81 3.14
CA HIS A 22 -11.76 -1.97 2.61
C HIS A 22 -12.70 -0.90 3.17
N LEU A 23 -12.73 -0.73 4.49
CA LEU A 23 -13.64 0.21 5.14
C LEU A 23 -13.12 1.65 5.07
N GLY A 24 -11.87 1.89 5.48
CA GLY A 24 -11.25 3.22 5.48
C GLY A 24 -11.17 3.81 4.08
N LYS A 25 -10.52 3.12 3.14
CA LYS A 25 -10.42 3.58 1.75
C LYS A 25 -11.77 3.69 1.05
N GLY A 26 -12.72 2.82 1.39
CA GLY A 26 -14.10 2.90 0.92
C GLY A 26 -14.77 4.20 1.38
N PHE A 27 -14.66 4.53 2.67
CA PHE A 27 -15.19 5.75 3.25
C PHE A 27 -14.56 7.00 2.62
N GLU A 28 -13.22 7.09 2.54
CA GLU A 28 -12.55 8.23 1.90
C GLU A 28 -12.95 8.40 0.42
N SER A 29 -13.18 7.29 -0.27
CA SER A 29 -13.62 7.31 -1.67
C SER A 29 -15.03 7.86 -1.86
N VAL A 30 -15.91 7.82 -0.83
CA VAL A 30 -17.23 8.48 -0.88
C VAL A 30 -17.05 10.00 -1.02
N PHE A 31 -16.05 10.56 -0.33
CA PHE A 31 -15.67 11.97 -0.47
C PHE A 31 -14.81 12.24 -1.72
N GLY A 32 -14.51 11.22 -2.53
CA GLY A 32 -13.71 11.36 -3.75
C GLY A 32 -12.25 11.74 -3.53
N GLY A 33 -11.74 11.60 -2.31
CA GLY A 33 -10.38 12.03 -1.93
C GLY A 33 -9.71 11.01 -1.03
N VAL A 34 -9.40 9.81 -1.56
CA VAL A 34 -8.54 8.84 -0.86
C VAL A 34 -7.20 9.50 -0.52
N THR A 35 -6.90 9.64 0.77
CA THR A 35 -5.80 10.48 1.26
C THR A 35 -4.42 9.82 1.16
N CYS A 36 -4.41 8.51 0.91
CA CYS A 36 -3.20 7.71 0.74
C CYS A 36 -3.48 6.58 -0.26
N LEU A 37 -2.77 6.61 -1.38
CA LEU A 37 -2.74 5.56 -2.40
C LEU A 37 -1.56 4.61 -2.12
N PRO A 38 -1.78 3.33 -1.81
CA PRO A 38 -0.68 2.41 -1.48
C PRO A 38 0.19 2.10 -2.70
N GLY A 39 1.51 2.11 -2.55
CA GLY A 39 2.42 1.96 -3.70
C GLY A 39 2.25 0.67 -4.53
N CYS A 40 1.86 -0.45 -3.92
CA CYS A 40 1.86 -1.76 -4.59
C CYS A 40 0.59 -2.09 -5.41
N PHE A 41 -0.52 -1.38 -5.22
CA PHE A 41 -1.78 -1.70 -5.89
C PHE A 41 -2.59 -0.44 -6.22
N CYS A 42 -1.98 0.46 -6.99
CA CYS A 42 -2.60 1.69 -7.47
C CYS A 42 -2.45 1.84 -8.99
N MET A 43 -3.38 2.59 -9.59
CA MET A 43 -3.35 2.95 -11.00
C MET A 43 -3.37 4.45 -11.14
N TYR A 44 -2.36 4.99 -11.83
CA TYR A 44 -2.23 6.42 -12.07
C TYR A 44 -2.56 6.76 -13.51
N ARG A 45 -3.25 7.89 -13.70
CA ARG A 45 -3.48 8.46 -15.02
C ARG A 45 -2.25 9.26 -15.43
N LEU A 46 -1.76 9.08 -16.67
CA LEU A 46 -0.63 9.85 -17.19
C LEU A 46 -1.03 11.25 -17.65
N LYS A 47 -2.13 11.35 -18.41
CA LYS A 47 -2.67 12.60 -18.97
C LYS A 47 -4.19 12.59 -18.97
N ALA A 48 -4.83 13.76 -18.91
CA ALA A 48 -6.28 13.91 -19.07
C ALA A 48 -6.59 15.04 -20.04
N ARG A 49 -7.73 14.96 -20.74
CA ARG A 49 -8.18 16.04 -21.62
C ARG A 49 -8.56 17.28 -20.80
N LYS A 50 -8.27 18.46 -21.35
CA LYS A 50 -8.76 19.77 -20.89
C LYS A 50 -9.45 20.42 -22.09
N GLY A 51 -10.77 20.29 -22.16
CA GLY A 51 -11.52 20.62 -23.37
C GLY A 51 -11.27 19.63 -24.52
N ASP A 52 -11.60 20.04 -25.73
CA ASP A 52 -11.62 19.14 -26.90
C ASP A 52 -10.22 18.88 -27.48
N ASP A 53 -9.29 19.84 -27.43
CA ASP A 53 -8.00 19.75 -28.14
C ASP A 53 -6.76 19.66 -27.25
N ASP A 54 -6.87 19.91 -25.94
CA ASP A 54 -5.69 19.97 -25.05
C ASP A 54 -5.56 18.79 -24.08
N TRP A 55 -4.33 18.42 -23.76
CA TRP A 55 -3.98 17.35 -22.84
C TRP A 55 -3.12 17.89 -21.69
N VAL A 56 -3.60 17.68 -20.48
CA VAL A 56 -2.88 18.06 -19.26
C VAL A 56 -2.17 16.84 -18.68
N PRO A 57 -0.84 16.92 -18.45
CA PRO A 57 -0.13 15.87 -17.72
C PRO A 57 -0.64 15.79 -16.28
N ILE A 58 -0.75 14.58 -15.76
CA ILE A 58 -1.30 14.30 -14.42
C ILE A 58 -0.15 13.95 -13.49
N ILE A 59 0.23 12.67 -13.42
CA ILE A 59 1.36 12.23 -12.59
C ILE A 59 2.70 12.76 -13.11
N THR A 60 2.80 13.05 -14.41
CA THR A 60 4.00 13.59 -15.06
C THR A 60 3.99 15.12 -15.13
N LYS A 61 3.15 15.79 -14.35
CA LYS A 61 3.14 17.25 -14.26
C LYS A 61 4.51 17.71 -13.69
N PRO A 62 5.21 18.67 -14.30
CA PRO A 62 6.57 19.04 -13.91
C PRO A 62 6.72 19.36 -12.41
N GLU A 63 5.74 20.07 -11.84
CA GLU A 63 5.71 20.45 -10.43
C GLU A 63 5.66 19.22 -9.51
N ILE A 64 4.81 18.24 -9.83
CA ILE A 64 4.74 16.97 -9.08
C ILE A 64 6.07 16.22 -9.19
N VAL A 65 6.62 16.11 -10.39
CA VAL A 65 7.88 15.38 -10.61
C VAL A 65 9.04 16.05 -9.89
N GLN A 66 9.10 17.38 -9.89
CA GLN A 66 10.16 18.14 -9.23
C GLN A 66 10.11 17.98 -7.70
N GLU A 67 8.93 18.12 -7.08
CA GLU A 67 8.76 17.93 -5.64
C GLU A 67 9.00 16.47 -5.23
N TYR A 68 8.51 15.51 -6.03
CA TYR A 68 8.65 14.08 -5.75
C TYR A 68 10.08 13.55 -5.94
N SER A 69 10.85 14.14 -6.87
CA SER A 69 12.24 13.74 -7.14
C SER A 69 13.26 14.40 -6.21
N GLN A 70 12.80 15.06 -5.15
CA GLN A 70 13.70 15.63 -4.15
C GLN A 70 14.43 14.52 -3.39
N ASN A 71 15.75 14.51 -3.55
CA ASN A 71 16.63 13.50 -2.94
C ASN A 71 17.43 14.04 -1.74
N ILE A 72 17.46 15.37 -1.56
CA ILE A 72 18.17 16.02 -0.46
C ILE A 72 17.18 16.24 0.69
N VAL A 73 17.48 15.63 1.83
CA VAL A 73 16.61 15.59 3.02
C VAL A 73 17.37 16.07 4.26
N ASP A 74 17.12 17.30 4.66
CA ASP A 74 17.85 17.94 5.76
C ASP A 74 17.12 17.81 7.11
N THR A 75 15.80 17.63 7.07
CA THR A 75 14.96 17.58 8.28
C THR A 75 14.41 16.19 8.55
N LEU A 76 14.15 15.89 9.83
CA LEU A 76 13.48 14.66 10.26
C LEU A 76 12.09 14.51 9.61
N HIS A 77 11.39 15.63 9.42
CA HIS A 77 10.12 15.66 8.71
C HIS A 77 10.28 15.22 7.25
N GLN A 78 11.23 15.79 6.52
CA GLN A 78 11.49 15.43 5.13
C GLN A 78 11.97 13.98 5.00
N LYS A 79 12.83 13.48 5.91
CA LYS A 79 13.24 12.07 5.90
C LYS A 79 12.04 11.14 6.07
N ASN A 80 11.14 11.41 7.01
CA ASN A 80 9.93 10.61 7.21
C ASN A 80 8.94 10.69 6.05
N LEU A 81 8.79 11.87 5.44
CA LEU A 81 7.88 12.09 4.32
C LEU A 81 8.38 11.46 3.02
N LEU A 82 9.65 11.68 2.67
CA LEU A 82 10.23 11.32 1.37
C LEU A 82 10.83 9.91 1.34
N LEU A 83 11.45 9.45 2.43
CA LEU A 83 12.14 8.14 2.44
C LEU A 83 11.25 7.00 2.94
N LEU A 84 10.33 7.26 3.88
CA LEU A 84 9.48 6.24 4.49
C LEU A 84 8.05 6.25 3.94
N GLY A 85 7.58 7.41 3.46
CA GLY A 85 6.21 7.69 3.08
C GLY A 85 6.01 8.13 1.63
N GLU A 86 6.90 7.74 0.72
CA GLU A 86 6.90 8.18 -0.68
C GLU A 86 5.51 8.08 -1.35
N ASP A 87 4.79 6.97 -1.12
CA ASP A 87 3.46 6.72 -1.70
C ASP A 87 2.38 7.69 -1.17
N ARG A 88 2.43 7.97 0.13
CA ARG A 88 1.60 8.99 0.79
C ARG A 88 1.94 10.38 0.29
N PHE A 89 3.23 10.71 0.21
CA PHE A 89 3.68 12.01 -0.26
C PHE A 89 3.22 12.28 -1.70
N LEU A 90 3.36 11.29 -2.60
CA LEU A 90 2.82 11.38 -3.95
C LEU A 90 1.31 11.65 -3.96
N THR A 91 0.57 11.00 -3.08
CA THR A 91 -0.88 11.21 -2.95
C THR A 91 -1.19 12.64 -2.50
N THR A 92 -0.43 13.17 -1.55
CA THR A 92 -0.53 14.56 -1.08
C THR A 92 -0.23 15.56 -2.18
N LEU A 93 0.82 15.33 -2.99
CA LEU A 93 1.14 16.16 -4.15
C LEU A 93 0.00 16.17 -5.18
N MET A 94 -0.61 15.00 -5.42
CA MET A 94 -1.75 14.85 -6.32
C MET A 94 -2.99 15.63 -5.82
N LEU A 95 -3.30 15.57 -4.53
CA LEU A 95 -4.38 16.34 -3.91
C LEU A 95 -4.17 17.84 -4.03
N ARG A 96 -2.95 18.31 -3.74
CA ARG A 96 -2.56 19.73 -3.82
C ARG A 96 -2.67 20.27 -5.25
N ASN A 97 -2.18 19.51 -6.22
CA ASN A 97 -2.13 19.95 -7.62
C ASN A 97 -3.45 19.81 -8.35
N PHE A 98 -4.31 18.87 -7.96
CA PHE A 98 -5.58 18.57 -8.63
C PHE A 98 -6.76 18.39 -7.65
N PRO A 99 -7.14 19.43 -6.89
CA PRO A 99 -8.17 19.32 -5.84
C PRO A 99 -9.55 18.90 -6.36
N TYR A 100 -9.86 19.19 -7.62
CA TYR A 100 -11.14 18.82 -8.25
C TYR A 100 -11.15 17.43 -8.89
N ARG A 101 -10.02 16.72 -8.91
CA ARG A 101 -9.96 15.36 -9.46
C ARG A 101 -10.14 14.34 -8.36
N LYS A 102 -10.99 13.36 -8.62
CA LYS A 102 -11.29 12.31 -7.67
C LYS A 102 -10.19 11.24 -7.66
N MET A 103 -9.79 10.85 -6.45
CA MET A 103 -9.03 9.63 -6.22
C MET A 103 -9.95 8.64 -5.53
N THR A 104 -10.20 7.52 -6.20
CA THR A 104 -11.27 6.59 -5.80
C THR A 104 -10.73 5.20 -5.53
N PHE A 105 -11.32 4.56 -4.53
CA PHE A 105 -11.11 3.15 -4.24
C PHE A 105 -12.02 2.29 -5.12
N CYS A 106 -11.45 1.26 -5.76
CA CYS A 106 -12.21 0.30 -6.55
C CYS A 106 -12.36 -1.02 -5.76
N PRO A 107 -13.53 -1.31 -5.15
CA PRO A 107 -13.70 -2.51 -4.32
C PRO A 107 -13.63 -3.83 -5.11
N GLN A 108 -13.83 -3.78 -6.43
CA GLN A 108 -13.71 -4.93 -7.33
C GLN A 108 -12.25 -5.27 -7.66
N ALA A 109 -11.31 -4.35 -7.43
CA ALA A 109 -9.90 -4.59 -7.66
C ALA A 109 -9.34 -5.47 -6.53
N VAL A 110 -8.89 -6.69 -6.87
CA VAL A 110 -8.41 -7.67 -5.89
C VAL A 110 -6.91 -7.90 -6.07
N CYS A 111 -6.15 -7.76 -4.98
CA CYS A 111 -4.75 -8.16 -4.91
C CYS A 111 -4.54 -9.21 -3.80
N LYS A 112 -3.53 -10.07 -3.99
CA LYS A 112 -3.05 -10.98 -2.95
C LYS A 112 -1.71 -10.45 -2.45
N THR A 113 -1.58 -10.34 -1.14
CA THR A 113 -0.36 -9.93 -0.46
C THR A 113 0.02 -10.93 0.63
N VAL A 114 1.30 -10.96 0.99
CA VAL A 114 1.89 -11.69 2.10
C VAL A 114 2.28 -10.66 3.15
N VAL A 115 1.81 -10.86 4.38
CA VAL A 115 2.12 -9.95 5.50
C VAL A 115 3.30 -10.49 6.30
N PRO A 116 3.99 -9.67 7.11
CA PRO A 116 5.00 -10.17 8.04
C PRO A 116 4.47 -11.30 8.92
N ASP A 117 5.20 -12.40 8.97
CA ASP A 117 4.92 -13.58 9.81
C ASP A 117 5.73 -13.57 11.11
N GLU A 118 6.80 -12.78 11.18
CA GLU A 118 7.58 -12.53 12.39
C GLU A 118 7.26 -11.17 13.02
N PHE A 119 7.24 -11.12 14.36
CA PHE A 119 6.86 -9.90 15.10
C PHE A 119 7.89 -8.77 14.94
N ARG A 120 9.19 -9.09 14.86
CA ARG A 120 10.25 -8.11 14.61
C ARG A 120 10.11 -7.43 13.25
N VAL A 121 9.75 -8.20 12.22
CA VAL A 121 9.47 -7.67 10.88
C VAL A 121 8.21 -6.81 10.89
N LEU A 122 7.16 -7.22 11.61
CA LEU A 122 5.96 -6.41 11.81
C LEU A 122 6.27 -5.08 12.51
N LEU A 123 7.08 -5.10 13.57
CA LEU A 123 7.53 -3.90 14.29
C LEU A 123 8.25 -2.93 13.35
N SER A 124 9.25 -3.41 12.61
CA SER A 124 9.99 -2.58 11.63
C SER A 124 9.07 -2.01 10.55
N GLN A 125 8.13 -2.80 10.03
CA GLN A 125 7.15 -2.32 9.05
C GLN A 125 6.28 -1.21 9.65
N ARG A 126 5.72 -1.43 10.84
CA ARG A 126 4.76 -0.52 11.46
C ARG A 126 5.41 0.75 11.98
N ARG A 127 6.68 0.70 12.43
CA ARG A 127 7.51 1.88 12.71
C ARG A 127 7.49 2.84 11.51
N ARG A 128 7.87 2.35 10.33
CA ARG A 128 7.91 3.16 9.10
C ARG A 128 6.54 3.71 8.71
N TRP A 129 5.51 2.88 8.81
CA TRP A 129 4.15 3.28 8.44
C TRP A 129 3.56 4.33 9.38
N ILE A 130 3.77 4.20 10.68
CA ILE A 130 3.25 5.14 11.67
C ILE A 130 4.00 6.47 11.56
N ASN A 131 5.34 6.45 11.51
CA ASN A 131 6.13 7.68 11.44
C ASN A 131 5.82 8.47 10.17
N SER A 132 5.79 7.82 9.01
CA SER A 132 5.40 8.47 7.75
C SER A 132 3.95 8.98 7.74
N THR A 133 3.03 8.25 8.37
CA THR A 133 1.61 8.66 8.45
C THR A 133 1.47 9.96 9.23
N ILE A 134 2.15 10.11 10.37
CA ILE A 134 2.08 11.33 11.19
C ILE A 134 2.57 12.55 10.39
N HIS A 135 3.72 12.44 9.74
CA HIS A 135 4.26 13.53 8.93
C HIS A 135 3.40 13.86 7.71
N ASN A 136 2.87 12.85 7.03
CA ASN A 136 1.98 13.06 5.90
C ASN A 136 0.63 13.67 6.32
N LEU A 137 0.07 13.26 7.47
CA LEU A 137 -1.15 13.85 8.00
C LEU A 137 -0.94 15.32 8.37
N MET A 138 0.23 15.70 8.92
CA MET A 138 0.56 17.12 9.15
C MET A 138 0.54 17.93 7.85
N GLU A 139 1.13 17.41 6.77
CA GLU A 139 1.07 18.05 5.44
C GLU A 139 -0.36 18.12 4.90
N LEU A 140 -1.14 17.03 5.01
CA LEU A 140 -2.52 16.96 4.53
C LEU A 140 -3.46 17.93 5.26
N VAL A 141 -3.27 18.17 6.56
CA VAL A 141 -4.07 19.16 7.31
C VAL A 141 -3.88 20.57 6.74
N LEU A 142 -2.72 20.87 6.14
CA LEU A 142 -2.43 22.15 5.51
C LEU A 142 -2.94 22.25 4.07
N VAL A 143 -3.39 21.14 3.45
CA VAL A 143 -3.94 21.13 2.10
C VAL A 143 -5.33 21.75 2.10
N ARG A 144 -5.41 22.97 1.55
CA ARG A 144 -6.66 23.69 1.33
C ARG A 144 -7.39 23.05 0.14
N ASN A 145 -8.72 22.91 0.24
CA ASN A 145 -9.60 22.32 -0.79
C ASN A 145 -9.65 20.79 -0.86
N LEU A 146 -9.44 20.08 0.25
CA LEU A 146 -9.87 18.68 0.34
C LEU A 146 -11.40 18.60 0.16
N CYS A 147 -11.87 17.61 -0.60
CA CYS A 147 -13.29 17.47 -0.89
C CYS A 147 -14.09 17.23 0.40
N GLY A 148 -15.17 17.97 0.63
CA GLY A 148 -16.06 17.79 1.78
C GLY A 148 -17.48 17.51 1.32
N THR A 149 -18.28 16.85 2.18
CA THR A 149 -19.73 16.69 1.95
C THR A 149 -20.47 17.24 3.17
N PHE A 150 -21.32 18.25 2.96
CA PHE A 150 -22.14 18.88 4.01
C PHE A 150 -21.30 19.31 5.25
N CYS A 151 -21.70 18.95 6.46
CA CYS A 151 -21.01 19.28 7.73
C CYS A 151 -19.71 18.50 7.98
N PHE A 152 -19.33 17.55 7.13
CA PHE A 152 -18.12 16.74 7.30
C PHE A 152 -17.05 17.18 6.29
N SER A 153 -16.10 17.97 6.78
CA SER A 153 -14.90 18.33 6.03
C SER A 153 -13.89 17.18 6.08
N MET A 154 -13.37 16.72 4.93
CA MET A 154 -12.27 15.76 4.93
C MET A 154 -11.04 16.30 5.67
N GLN A 155 -10.79 17.60 5.64
CA GLN A 155 -9.72 18.22 6.41
C GLN A 155 -9.93 18.03 7.93
N PHE A 156 -11.17 18.10 8.40
CA PHE A 156 -11.51 17.81 9.80
C PHE A 156 -11.31 16.32 10.14
N VAL A 157 -11.68 15.42 9.23
CA VAL A 157 -11.43 13.97 9.39
C VAL A 157 -9.94 13.67 9.48
N VAL A 158 -9.12 14.23 8.57
CA VAL A 158 -7.65 14.10 8.61
C VAL A 158 -7.07 14.64 9.91
N PHE A 159 -7.57 15.78 10.39
CA PHE A 159 -7.16 16.32 11.69
C PHE A 159 -7.52 15.39 12.86
N LEU A 160 -8.73 14.83 12.88
CA LEU A 160 -9.13 13.84 13.89
C LEU A 160 -8.28 12.56 13.81
N GLU A 161 -7.89 12.13 12.61
CA GLU A 161 -7.01 10.98 12.43
C GLU A 161 -5.61 11.28 12.99
N LEU A 162 -5.05 12.47 12.74
CA LEU A 162 -3.78 12.90 13.33
C LEU A 162 -3.85 12.90 14.85
N MET A 163 -4.88 13.52 15.44
CA MET A 163 -5.08 13.50 16.90
C MET A 163 -5.29 12.09 17.44
N GLY A 164 -6.04 11.27 16.72
CA GLY A 164 -6.26 9.86 17.04
C GLY A 164 -4.94 9.10 17.17
N THR A 165 -4.02 9.24 16.21
CA THR A 165 -2.73 8.54 16.27
C THR A 165 -1.96 8.87 17.56
N VAL A 166 -1.97 10.13 18.01
CA VAL A 166 -1.28 10.58 19.22
C VAL A 166 -1.99 10.14 20.51
N VAL A 167 -3.33 10.14 20.51
CA VAL A 167 -4.14 9.87 21.70
C VAL A 167 -4.37 8.37 21.96
N LEU A 168 -4.35 7.54 20.91
CA LEU A 168 -4.66 6.10 20.99
C LEU A 168 -3.84 5.30 22.03
N PRO A 169 -2.52 5.52 22.19
CA PRO A 169 -1.73 4.82 23.21
C PRO A 169 -2.18 5.11 24.64
N VAL A 170 -2.57 6.37 24.91
CA VAL A 170 -3.11 6.74 26.23
C VAL A 170 -4.52 6.17 26.39
N ALA A 171 -5.35 6.25 25.35
CA ALA A 171 -6.72 5.75 25.39
C ALA A 171 -6.79 4.24 25.70
N ILE A 172 -5.89 3.42 25.15
CA ILE A 172 -5.88 1.99 25.43
C ILE A 172 -5.42 1.68 26.86
N VAL A 173 -4.48 2.45 27.42
CA VAL A 173 -4.09 2.33 28.83
C VAL A 173 -5.27 2.66 29.74
N LEU A 174 -5.97 3.78 29.48
CA LEU A 174 -7.17 4.15 30.24
C LEU A 174 -8.29 3.11 30.10
N THR A 175 -8.44 2.51 28.92
CA THR A 175 -9.41 1.43 28.70
C THR A 175 -9.09 0.20 29.55
N ILE A 176 -7.82 -0.20 29.65
CA ILE A 176 -7.39 -1.32 30.49
C ILE A 176 -7.64 -0.99 31.97
N VAL A 177 -7.28 0.21 32.41
CA VAL A 177 -7.54 0.67 33.80
C VAL A 177 -9.03 0.63 34.11
N LEU A 178 -9.89 1.10 33.21
CA LEU A 178 -11.34 1.04 33.36
C LEU A 178 -11.83 -0.39 33.52
N ILE A 179 -11.42 -1.31 32.63
CA ILE A 179 -11.82 -2.73 32.68
C ILE A 179 -11.39 -3.36 34.02
N VAL A 180 -10.13 -3.18 34.42
CA VAL A 180 -9.61 -3.72 35.68
C VAL A 180 -10.36 -3.14 36.88
N SER A 181 -10.60 -1.82 36.89
CA SER A 181 -11.35 -1.17 37.96
C SER A 181 -12.79 -1.67 38.05
N SER A 182 -13.46 -1.89 36.92
CA SER A 182 -14.83 -2.45 36.89
C SER A 182 -14.89 -3.91 37.33
N ILE A 183 -13.81 -4.67 37.19
CA ILE A 183 -13.73 -6.06 37.70
C ILE A 183 -13.52 -6.05 39.22
N LEU A 184 -12.64 -5.18 39.74
CA LEU A 184 -12.34 -5.09 41.17
C LEU A 184 -13.48 -4.44 41.97
N HIS A 185 -14.14 -3.45 41.37
CA HIS A 185 -15.26 -2.72 41.96
C HIS A 185 -16.45 -2.75 40.98
N PRO A 186 -17.26 -3.82 41.00
CA PRO A 186 -18.40 -3.95 40.10
C PRO A 186 -19.37 -2.77 40.26
N PRO A 187 -19.85 -2.17 39.16
CA PRO A 187 -20.77 -1.03 39.23
C PRO A 187 -22.09 -1.48 39.87
N SER A 188 -22.51 -0.72 40.88
CA SER A 188 -23.72 -1.00 41.67
C SER A 188 -24.98 -0.37 41.07
N GLY A 189 -24.81 0.62 40.19
CA GLY A 189 -25.90 1.33 39.53
C GLY A 189 -25.63 1.65 38.06
N PHE A 190 -26.69 2.08 37.35
CA PHE A 190 -26.62 2.38 35.92
C PHE A 190 -25.62 3.50 35.59
N THR A 191 -25.55 4.55 36.41
CA THR A 191 -24.63 5.68 36.21
C THR A 191 -23.16 5.24 36.24
N GLU A 192 -22.82 4.32 37.14
CA GLU A 192 -21.46 3.76 37.27
C GLU A 192 -21.12 2.84 36.09
N ALA A 193 -22.13 2.24 35.45
CA ALA A 193 -21.96 1.38 34.29
C ALA A 193 -21.84 2.15 32.96
N ILE A 194 -22.14 3.45 32.91
CA ILE A 194 -22.12 4.25 31.66
C ILE A 194 -20.81 4.11 30.88
N PRO A 195 -19.60 4.25 31.50
CA PRO A 195 -18.35 4.14 30.76
C PRO A 195 -18.12 2.75 30.14
N LEU A 196 -18.53 1.69 30.86
CA LEU A 196 -18.43 0.31 30.37
C LEU A 196 -19.42 0.05 29.23
N LEU A 197 -20.64 0.56 29.32
CA LEU A 197 -21.64 0.48 28.26
C LEU A 197 -21.19 1.25 27.01
N MET A 198 -20.61 2.43 27.18
CA MET A 198 -20.02 3.20 26.07
C MET A 198 -18.85 2.46 25.43
N LEU A 199 -17.96 1.85 26.23
CA LEU A 199 -16.87 1.04 25.70
C LEU A 199 -17.37 -0.16 24.90
N ALA A 200 -18.38 -0.88 25.43
CA ALA A 200 -19.02 -1.99 24.75
C ALA A 200 -19.69 -1.54 23.44
N ALA A 201 -20.31 -0.35 23.42
CA ALA A 201 -20.87 0.23 22.20
C ALA A 201 -19.79 0.60 21.18
N VAL A 202 -18.71 1.27 21.58
CA VAL A 202 -17.62 1.70 20.69
C VAL A 202 -16.91 0.50 20.05
N LEU A 203 -16.64 -0.57 20.81
CA LEU A 203 -15.99 -1.78 20.29
C LEU A 203 -16.96 -2.73 19.59
N GLY A 204 -18.22 -2.80 20.06
CA GLY A 204 -19.23 -3.74 19.57
C GLY A 204 -20.04 -3.25 18.37
N LEU A 205 -20.27 -1.94 18.23
CA LEU A 205 -21.05 -1.41 17.10
C LEU A 205 -20.38 -1.68 15.74
N PRO A 206 -19.06 -1.51 15.56
CA PRO A 206 -18.39 -1.93 14.33
C PRO A 206 -18.58 -3.42 14.01
N ALA A 207 -18.61 -4.28 15.03
CA ALA A 207 -18.86 -5.71 14.87
C ALA A 207 -20.24 -5.99 14.24
N ILE A 208 -21.27 -5.31 14.75
CA ILE A 208 -22.64 -5.42 14.27
C ILE A 208 -22.72 -4.92 12.82
N LEU A 209 -22.11 -3.78 12.52
CA LEU A 209 -22.09 -3.24 11.15
C LEU A 209 -21.43 -4.20 10.17
N ILE A 210 -20.27 -4.76 10.52
CA ILE A 210 -19.55 -5.72 9.67
C ILE A 210 -20.36 -7.00 9.48
N LEU A 211 -21.05 -7.49 10.51
CA LEU A 211 -21.93 -8.66 10.39
C LEU A 211 -23.05 -8.40 9.38
N ILE A 212 -23.72 -7.25 9.47
CA ILE A 212 -24.82 -6.86 8.57
C ILE A 212 -24.31 -6.73 7.13
N THR A 213 -23.17 -6.07 6.93
CA THR A 213 -22.62 -5.79 5.58
C THR A 213 -22.00 -7.02 4.93
N THR A 214 -21.21 -7.81 5.67
CA THR A 214 -20.44 -8.92 5.07
C THR A 214 -21.17 -10.26 5.06
N ARG A 215 -22.13 -10.46 5.98
CA ARG A 215 -22.85 -11.72 6.21
C ARG A 215 -21.96 -12.97 6.34
N LYS A 216 -20.68 -12.79 6.66
CA LYS A 216 -19.69 -13.87 6.77
C LYS A 216 -19.12 -13.91 8.18
N LEU A 217 -19.50 -14.94 8.93
CA LEU A 217 -19.07 -15.14 10.33
C LEU A 217 -17.56 -15.22 10.50
N VAL A 218 -16.83 -15.59 9.44
CA VAL A 218 -15.36 -15.62 9.44
C VAL A 218 -14.76 -14.26 9.79
N TYR A 219 -15.36 -13.14 9.38
CA TYR A 219 -14.84 -11.81 9.74
C TYR A 219 -15.01 -11.48 11.21
N ILE A 220 -16.06 -12.01 11.87
CA ILE A 220 -16.23 -11.89 13.32
C ILE A 220 -15.10 -12.64 14.05
N ALA A 221 -14.75 -13.85 13.60
CA ALA A 221 -13.65 -14.60 14.21
C ALA A 221 -12.32 -13.83 14.11
N TRP A 222 -12.02 -13.24 12.96
CA TRP A 222 -10.83 -12.39 12.79
C TRP A 222 -10.88 -11.11 13.61
N MET A 223 -12.07 -10.51 13.75
CA MET A 223 -12.28 -9.36 14.62
C MET A 223 -11.99 -9.69 16.07
N MET A 224 -12.43 -10.83 16.60
CA MET A 224 -12.13 -11.24 17.98
C MET A 224 -10.62 -11.35 18.21
N ILE A 225 -9.88 -11.93 17.26
CA ILE A 225 -8.41 -11.99 17.31
C ILE A 225 -7.82 -10.57 17.34
N TYR A 226 -8.36 -9.65 16.54
CA TYR A 226 -7.93 -8.26 16.51
C TYR A 226 -8.24 -7.51 17.81
N LEU A 227 -9.43 -7.74 18.41
CA LEU A 227 -9.81 -7.14 19.70
C LEU A 227 -8.85 -7.55 20.81
N LEU A 228 -8.44 -8.82 20.85
CA LEU A 228 -7.42 -9.30 21.80
C LEU A 228 -6.04 -8.67 21.53
N ALA A 229 -5.75 -8.32 20.28
CA ALA A 229 -4.51 -7.67 19.88
C ALA A 229 -4.54 -6.14 19.96
N LEU A 230 -5.62 -5.50 20.45
CA LEU A 230 -5.71 -4.04 20.57
C LEU A 230 -4.56 -3.41 21.38
N PRO A 231 -4.08 -4.00 22.49
CA PRO A 231 -2.91 -3.47 23.19
C PRO A 231 -1.65 -3.46 22.31
N ILE A 232 -1.49 -4.46 21.44
CA ILE A 232 -0.36 -4.49 20.50
C ILE A 232 -0.52 -3.37 19.47
N TRP A 233 -1.71 -3.26 18.86
CA TRP A 233 -2.00 -2.30 17.80
C TRP A 233 -1.97 -0.84 18.26
N ASN A 234 -2.50 -0.55 19.45
CA ASN A 234 -2.67 0.83 19.91
C ASN A 234 -1.61 1.29 20.92
N PHE A 235 -0.87 0.37 21.56
CA PHE A 235 0.19 0.74 22.52
C PHE A 235 1.57 0.29 22.03
N VAL A 236 1.81 -1.02 21.88
CA VAL A 236 3.16 -1.54 21.60
C VAL A 236 3.72 -1.01 20.29
N LEU A 237 2.97 -1.10 19.19
CA LEU A 237 3.46 -0.66 17.87
C LEU A 237 3.65 0.88 17.81
N PRO A 238 2.68 1.72 18.24
CA PRO A 238 2.88 3.17 18.23
C PRO A 238 3.98 3.65 19.17
N THR A 239 4.04 3.14 20.40
CA THR A 239 5.10 3.52 21.35
C THR A 239 6.48 3.14 20.83
N TYR A 240 6.63 1.96 20.22
CA TYR A 240 7.88 1.58 19.56
C TYR A 240 8.24 2.53 18.41
N ALA A 241 7.25 2.91 17.60
CA ALA A 241 7.42 3.83 16.49
C ALA A 241 7.88 5.23 16.95
N TYR A 242 7.28 5.75 18.02
CA TYR A 242 7.62 7.05 18.61
C TYR A 242 8.97 7.04 19.31
N TRP A 243 9.36 5.91 19.90
CA TRP A 243 10.69 5.76 20.48
C TRP A 243 11.80 5.72 19.43
N HIS A 244 11.51 5.15 18.25
CA HIS A 244 12.45 5.03 17.13
C HIS A 244 12.02 5.93 15.96
N PHE A 245 11.72 7.19 16.28
CA PHE A 245 11.18 8.14 15.31
C PHE A 245 12.23 8.65 14.30
N ASP A 246 13.49 8.55 14.68
CA ASP A 246 14.71 8.88 13.94
C ASP A 246 15.35 7.68 13.22
N ASP A 247 14.77 6.48 13.35
CA ASP A 247 15.28 5.29 12.71
C ASP A 247 14.71 5.12 11.29
N PHE A 248 15.59 5.28 10.29
CA PHE A 248 15.30 5.14 8.86
C PHE A 248 15.74 3.81 8.26
N SER A 249 16.28 2.90 9.08
CA SER A 249 16.78 1.61 8.61
C SER A 249 15.66 0.75 8.01
N TRP A 250 15.98 0.04 6.93
CA TRP A 250 15.13 -1.01 6.39
C TRP A 250 15.64 -2.34 6.95
N GLY A 251 14.76 -3.19 7.47
CA GLY A 251 15.12 -4.48 8.08
C GLY A 251 15.72 -5.53 7.13
N GLY A 252 16.42 -5.11 6.08
CA GLY A 252 17.17 -5.91 5.13
C GLY A 252 17.94 -5.02 4.15
N GLN A 253 19.16 -5.41 3.79
CA GLN A 253 19.94 -4.76 2.74
C GLN A 253 19.27 -5.00 1.39
N PHE A 254 18.80 -3.92 0.77
CA PHE A 254 18.36 -3.96 -0.61
C PHE A 254 19.58 -4.12 -1.51
N ASP A 255 19.66 -5.22 -2.24
CA ASP A 255 20.71 -5.43 -3.24
C ASP A 255 20.20 -4.95 -4.61
N PRO A 256 20.59 -3.74 -5.06
CA PRO A 256 20.13 -3.18 -6.33
C PRO A 256 20.56 -4.03 -7.53
N SER A 257 21.57 -4.90 -7.40
CA SER A 257 21.99 -5.81 -8.48
C SER A 257 20.94 -6.87 -8.82
N LYS A 258 20.01 -7.15 -7.90
CA LYS A 258 18.90 -8.10 -8.09
C LYS A 258 17.71 -7.49 -8.84
N VAL A 259 17.69 -6.18 -9.05
CA VAL A 259 16.63 -5.52 -9.83
C VAL A 259 16.82 -5.89 -11.30
N PRO A 260 15.86 -6.59 -11.94
CA PRO A 260 15.99 -6.92 -13.34
C PRO A 260 15.85 -5.64 -14.19
N PHE A 261 16.95 -5.17 -14.79
CA PHE A 261 16.97 -4.02 -15.71
C PHE A 261 16.34 -4.30 -17.09
N LYS A 262 15.38 -5.20 -17.13
CA LYS A 262 14.82 -5.72 -18.36
C LYS A 262 13.83 -4.72 -18.95
N ARG A 263 14.07 -4.25 -20.17
CA ARG A 263 13.18 -3.29 -20.83
C ARG A 263 11.86 -3.97 -21.18
N TRP A 264 10.81 -3.18 -21.34
CA TRP A 264 9.51 -3.67 -21.81
C TRP A 264 9.64 -4.51 -23.10
N GLU A 265 10.47 -4.06 -24.04
CA GLU A 265 10.73 -4.79 -25.29
C GLU A 265 11.33 -6.18 -25.07
N ASP A 266 12.20 -6.34 -24.07
CA ASP A 266 12.81 -7.64 -23.74
C ASP A 266 11.80 -8.58 -23.09
N TRP A 267 10.86 -8.02 -22.32
CA TRP A 267 9.70 -8.75 -21.81
C TRP A 267 8.80 -9.22 -22.93
N GLU A 268 8.49 -8.35 -23.88
CA GLU A 268 7.64 -8.65 -25.03
C GLU A 268 8.28 -9.67 -25.97
N ARG A 269 9.59 -9.51 -26.26
CA ARG A 269 10.37 -10.50 -27.03
C ARG A 269 10.35 -11.87 -26.37
N ASN A 270 10.49 -11.96 -25.05
CA ASN A 270 10.43 -13.23 -24.34
C ASN A 270 9.03 -13.83 -24.31
N ARG A 271 7.98 -13.02 -24.19
CA ARG A 271 6.59 -13.45 -24.28
C ARG A 271 6.30 -14.09 -25.63
N ILE A 272 6.66 -13.41 -26.72
CA ILE A 272 6.50 -13.90 -28.10
C ILE A 272 7.31 -15.19 -28.31
N ARG A 273 8.55 -15.25 -27.83
CA ARG A 273 9.38 -16.47 -27.91
C ARG A 273 8.76 -17.64 -27.16
N LYS A 274 8.16 -17.40 -25.98
CA LYS A 274 7.48 -18.42 -25.19
C LYS A 274 6.22 -18.94 -25.91
N LEU A 275 5.42 -18.05 -26.48
CA LEU A 275 4.26 -18.42 -27.30
C LEU A 275 4.68 -19.27 -28.50
N LYS A 276 5.69 -18.85 -29.27
CA LYS A 276 6.23 -19.63 -30.40
C LYS A 276 6.77 -21.00 -29.99
N ARG A 277 7.37 -21.13 -28.80
CA ARG A 277 7.83 -22.42 -28.26
C ARG A 277 6.66 -23.34 -27.91
N GLN A 278 5.62 -22.81 -27.27
CA GLN A 278 4.42 -23.56 -26.93
C GLN A 278 3.64 -23.99 -28.18
N GLU A 279 3.61 -23.15 -29.21
CA GLU A 279 2.95 -23.47 -30.48
C GLU A 279 3.68 -24.57 -31.24
N ARG A 280 5.02 -24.53 -31.27
CA ARG A 280 5.83 -25.65 -31.81
C ARG A 280 5.65 -26.95 -31.05
N GLN A 281 5.55 -26.90 -29.72
CA GLN A 281 5.26 -28.08 -28.90
C GLN A 281 3.87 -28.65 -29.23
N ARG A 282 2.83 -27.81 -29.33
CA ARG A 282 1.49 -28.26 -29.76
C ARG A 282 1.52 -28.90 -31.15
N GLN A 283 2.22 -28.31 -32.11
CA GLN A 283 2.33 -28.89 -33.46
C GLN A 283 3.10 -30.22 -33.48
N GLN A 284 4.11 -30.38 -32.62
CA GLN A 284 4.85 -31.63 -32.45
C GLN A 284 4.06 -32.71 -31.70
N ASP A 285 3.09 -32.33 -30.87
CA ASP A 285 2.14 -33.25 -30.23
C ASP A 285 0.92 -33.59 -31.14
N THR A 286 0.77 -32.91 -32.29
CA THR A 286 -0.29 -33.16 -33.30
C THR A 286 0.12 -33.98 -34.55
N PRO A 287 1.05 -34.95 -34.56
CA PRO A 287 1.20 -35.89 -35.69
C PRO A 287 0.33 -37.14 -35.63
N TYR A 288 -0.40 -37.43 -34.54
CA TYR A 288 -1.05 -38.75 -34.34
C TYR A 288 -2.57 -38.73 -34.09
N LEU A 289 -3.29 -37.71 -34.56
CA LEU A 289 -4.77 -37.67 -34.44
C LEU A 289 -5.52 -37.51 -35.77
N ASN A 290 -4.86 -37.70 -36.93
CA ASN A 290 -5.53 -37.65 -38.23
C ASN A 290 -5.51 -38.98 -39.02
N GLU A 291 -4.96 -40.06 -38.47
CA GLU A 291 -5.04 -41.40 -39.05
C GLU A 291 -5.53 -42.41 -38.01
N GLN A 292 -6.79 -42.31 -37.60
CA GLN A 292 -7.68 -43.46 -37.43
C GLN A 292 -9.07 -43.04 -36.90
N ASN A 293 -10.07 -43.65 -37.54
CA ASN A 293 -11.47 -43.80 -37.12
C ASN A 293 -12.46 -42.70 -37.53
N GLY A 294 -12.95 -42.87 -38.75
CA GLY A 294 -14.39 -42.90 -38.94
C GLY A 294 -15.02 -44.00 -38.06
N SER A 295 -16.15 -43.64 -37.44
CA SER A 295 -17.07 -44.52 -36.70
C SER A 295 -16.61 -45.08 -35.34
N SER A 296 -16.83 -44.30 -34.29
CA SER A 296 -17.57 -44.74 -33.08
C SER A 296 -17.72 -43.57 -32.12
N ARG A 297 -18.93 -43.04 -32.00
CA ARG A 297 -19.34 -42.19 -30.89
C ARG A 297 -19.45 -43.07 -29.64
N SER A 298 -18.50 -42.98 -28.70
CA SER A 298 -18.73 -43.39 -27.32
C SER A 298 -18.17 -42.37 -26.34
N LEU A 299 -19.08 -41.77 -25.58
CA LEU A 299 -18.88 -41.02 -24.35
C LEU A 299 -17.80 -41.64 -23.45
N LEU A 300 -16.67 -40.95 -23.27
CA LEU A 300 -15.82 -41.11 -22.09
C LEU A 300 -15.24 -39.74 -21.67
N GLN A 301 -15.98 -39.12 -20.74
CA GLN A 301 -15.53 -38.44 -19.52
C GLN A 301 -14.18 -37.68 -19.56
N VAL A 302 -14.30 -36.36 -19.69
CA VAL A 302 -13.24 -35.41 -19.33
C VAL A 302 -13.27 -35.24 -17.82
N ASP A 303 -12.34 -35.89 -17.11
CA ASP A 303 -12.07 -35.57 -15.71
C ASP A 303 -11.47 -34.17 -15.62
N SER A 304 -12.04 -33.39 -14.71
CA SER A 304 -11.96 -31.95 -14.62
C SER A 304 -11.10 -31.52 -13.44
N TYR A 305 -9.80 -31.28 -13.61
CA TYR A 305 -8.94 -30.44 -12.76
C TYR A 305 -7.73 -30.04 -13.65
N ASP A 306 -7.31 -28.80 -13.88
CA ASP A 306 -7.39 -27.58 -13.08
C ASP A 306 -7.36 -26.36 -14.02
N ARG A 307 -8.49 -25.62 -14.12
CA ARG A 307 -8.65 -24.40 -14.92
C ARG A 307 -9.02 -23.25 -14.00
N SER A 308 -8.03 -22.65 -13.35
CA SER A 308 -8.21 -21.39 -12.63
C SER A 308 -7.36 -20.26 -13.23
N SER A 309 -7.72 -19.81 -14.44
CA SER A 309 -7.53 -18.41 -14.87
C SER A 309 -8.24 -18.17 -16.21
N VAL A 310 -9.58 -18.19 -16.21
CA VAL A 310 -10.36 -17.53 -17.26
C VAL A 310 -10.98 -16.29 -16.62
N VAL A 311 -10.33 -15.16 -16.88
CA VAL A 311 -10.97 -13.86 -16.82
C VAL A 311 -12.05 -13.86 -17.89
N SER A 312 -13.28 -13.57 -17.47
CA SER A 312 -14.45 -13.39 -18.33
C SER A 312 -14.15 -12.43 -19.47
N ARG A 313 -14.24 -12.94 -20.70
CA ARG A 313 -14.44 -12.13 -21.89
C ARG A 313 -15.94 -12.00 -22.10
N SER A 314 -16.46 -10.79 -21.91
CA SER A 314 -17.58 -10.30 -22.73
C SER A 314 -17.39 -8.81 -22.99
N SER A 315 -17.46 -8.46 -24.28
CA SER A 315 -17.66 -7.12 -24.85
C SER A 315 -16.60 -6.04 -24.55
N ALA A 316 -15.51 -6.04 -25.33
CA ALA A 316 -14.87 -4.84 -25.89
C ALA A 316 -13.67 -5.28 -26.74
N GLN A 317 -13.94 -5.91 -27.88
CA GLN A 317 -12.92 -6.24 -28.86
C GLN A 317 -13.22 -5.40 -30.09
N ASN A 318 -12.75 -4.15 -30.08
CA ASN A 318 -12.55 -3.33 -31.27
C ASN A 318 -11.59 -2.18 -30.95
N PHE A 319 -10.54 -2.10 -31.76
CA PHE A 319 -9.60 -0.99 -31.97
C PHE A 319 -8.58 -0.66 -30.87
N TYR A 320 -7.34 -1.09 -31.06
CA TYR A 320 -6.27 -0.28 -31.65
C TYR A 320 -5.18 -1.22 -32.20
N ASP A 321 -5.19 -1.41 -33.52
CA ASP A 321 -4.13 -2.06 -34.27
C ASP A 321 -3.14 -0.97 -34.72
N TYR A 322 -1.87 -1.06 -34.29
CA TYR A 322 -0.80 -0.14 -34.70
C TYR A 322 0.04 -0.74 -35.84
N SER A 323 -0.56 -1.57 -36.70
CA SER A 323 0.10 -2.13 -37.88
C SER A 323 -0.36 -1.46 -39.19
N HIS A 324 -0.36 -0.12 -39.25
CA HIS A 324 -0.19 0.57 -40.53
C HIS A 324 0.15 2.05 -40.32
N SER A 325 1.44 2.37 -40.40
CA SER A 325 1.90 3.69 -40.82
C SER A 325 3.33 3.57 -41.38
N ASP A 326 3.41 3.22 -42.67
CA ASP A 326 4.57 3.53 -43.48
C ASP A 326 4.61 5.06 -43.70
N LYS A 327 5.25 5.79 -42.79
CA LYS A 327 5.89 7.08 -43.10
C LYS A 327 7.17 7.19 -42.30
N LYS A 328 8.29 7.30 -43.02
CA LYS A 328 9.60 7.69 -42.51
C LYS A 328 9.51 9.10 -41.93
N GLU A 329 9.31 9.22 -40.63
CA GLU A 329 9.66 10.42 -39.87
C GLU A 329 10.84 10.11 -38.96
N SER A 330 11.93 10.81 -39.21
CA SER A 330 13.17 10.76 -38.44
C SER A 330 12.94 11.25 -37.01
N HIS A 331 12.73 10.32 -36.08
CA HIS A 331 12.77 10.65 -34.66
C HIS A 331 14.14 11.23 -34.26
N PRO A 332 14.20 12.39 -33.58
CA PRO A 332 15.47 12.97 -33.17
C PRO A 332 16.04 12.20 -31.98
N ARG A 333 17.11 11.43 -32.22
CA ARG A 333 17.94 10.72 -31.23
C ARG A 333 18.18 11.50 -29.93
N LYS A 334 18.30 12.83 -30.02
CA LYS A 334 18.53 13.74 -28.89
C LYS A 334 17.45 13.68 -27.79
N ARG A 335 16.17 13.42 -28.13
CA ARG A 335 15.10 13.33 -27.10
C ARG A 335 15.19 12.01 -26.32
N HIS A 336 15.61 10.94 -26.98
CA HIS A 336 15.81 9.62 -26.36
C HIS A 336 17.02 9.61 -25.42
N GLU A 337 18.11 10.27 -25.82
CA GLU A 337 19.32 10.43 -25.00
C GLU A 337 19.06 11.25 -23.74
N PHE A 338 18.24 12.31 -23.83
CA PHE A 338 17.85 13.12 -22.66
C PHE A 338 17.03 12.33 -21.63
N TYR A 339 16.07 11.49 -22.07
CA TYR A 339 15.34 10.59 -21.17
C TYR A 339 16.24 9.49 -20.59
N GLN A 340 17.25 9.02 -21.33
CA GLN A 340 18.23 8.07 -20.82
C GLN A 340 19.14 8.68 -19.77
N GLN A 341 19.64 9.90 -19.99
CA GLN A 341 20.47 10.62 -19.02
C GLN A 341 19.71 10.96 -17.75
N SER A 342 18.46 11.44 -17.86
CA SER A 342 17.65 11.75 -16.67
C SER A 342 17.30 10.49 -15.88
N GLN A 343 17.00 9.38 -16.53
CA GLN A 343 16.79 8.10 -15.83
C GLN A 343 18.06 7.55 -15.19
N GLN A 344 19.22 7.67 -15.84
CA GLN A 344 20.51 7.26 -15.27
C GLN A 344 20.91 8.14 -14.07
N GLN A 345 20.68 9.45 -14.14
CA GLN A 345 20.91 10.36 -13.02
C GLN A 345 19.97 10.05 -11.85
N SER A 346 18.66 9.90 -12.08
CA SER A 346 17.74 9.50 -11.02
C SER A 346 18.10 8.14 -10.41
N GLN A 347 18.59 7.19 -11.22
CA GLN A 347 19.08 5.89 -10.71
C GLN A 347 20.36 6.01 -9.88
N GLN A 348 21.33 6.83 -10.30
CA GLN A 348 22.54 7.09 -9.53
C GLN A 348 22.22 7.80 -8.21
N SER A 349 21.34 8.80 -8.22
CA SER A 349 20.91 9.49 -6.99
C SER A 349 20.14 8.56 -6.04
N GLN A 350 19.31 7.65 -6.56
CA GLN A 350 18.64 6.63 -5.74
C GLN A 350 19.64 5.65 -5.12
N LEU A 351 20.65 5.20 -5.87
CA LEU A 351 21.72 4.33 -5.39
C LEU A 351 22.59 5.00 -4.32
N GLU A 352 22.86 6.29 -4.46
CA GLU A 352 23.64 7.08 -3.52
C GLU A 352 22.87 7.34 -2.22
N ASN A 353 21.57 7.63 -2.33
CA ASN A 353 20.67 7.74 -1.17
C ASN A 353 20.52 6.43 -0.39
N LEU A 354 20.45 5.29 -1.08
CA LEU A 354 20.44 3.97 -0.44
C LEU A 354 21.73 3.72 0.37
N ARG A 355 22.89 4.19 -0.12
CA ARG A 355 24.17 4.08 0.59
C ARG A 355 24.26 5.01 1.81
N LEU A 356 23.69 6.20 1.73
CA LEU A 356 23.62 7.13 2.86
C LEU A 356 22.73 6.58 4.00
N ILE A 357 21.64 5.90 3.65
CA ILE A 357 20.76 5.24 4.63
C ILE A 357 21.46 4.07 5.33
N ASP A 358 22.30 3.32 4.62
CA ASP A 358 23.08 2.21 5.22
C ASP A 358 24.23 2.71 6.13
N ASN A 359 24.86 3.87 5.82
CA ASN A 359 25.98 4.40 6.60
C ASN A 359 25.55 5.03 7.95
N ASP A 360 24.41 5.75 8.00
CA ASP A 360 23.88 6.35 9.24
C ASP A 360 23.56 5.28 10.33
N GLY A 361 23.29 4.03 9.91
CA GLY A 361 23.06 2.90 10.83
C GLY A 361 24.32 2.27 11.42
N SER A 362 25.51 2.61 10.89
CA SER A 362 26.79 2.02 11.32
C SER A 362 27.57 2.89 12.31
N GLU A 363 27.43 4.21 12.25
CA GLU A 363 28.15 5.14 13.14
C GLU A 363 27.60 5.18 14.58
N THR A 364 26.34 4.80 14.81
CA THR A 364 25.74 4.74 16.16
C THR A 364 26.21 3.56 17.02
N SER A 365 27.00 2.63 16.47
CA SER A 365 27.53 1.46 17.21
C SER A 365 28.99 1.59 17.67
N LEU A 366 29.71 2.64 17.26
CA LEU A 366 31.15 2.80 17.54
C LEU A 366 31.48 3.92 18.55
N ALA A 367 30.49 4.69 19.02
CA ALA A 367 30.70 5.77 19.99
C ALA A 367 30.37 5.35 21.44
N SER A 368 30.80 4.16 21.88
CA SER A 368 30.71 3.74 23.29
C SER A 368 31.84 2.82 23.70
N ASN A 369 33.09 3.24 23.47
CA ASN A 369 34.28 2.75 24.16
C ASN A 369 35.44 3.64 23.77
N ASP A 370 35.68 4.70 24.55
CA ASP A 370 37.00 5.29 24.79
C ASP A 370 36.83 6.56 25.63
N THR A 371 36.85 6.40 26.95
CA THR A 371 37.31 7.43 27.90
C THR A 371 37.47 6.80 29.28
N ASN A 372 38.63 6.19 29.53
CA ASN A 372 39.18 6.10 30.88
C ASN A 372 40.71 5.96 30.81
N GLY A 373 41.36 7.11 30.70
CA GLY A 373 42.78 7.32 30.97
C GLY A 373 42.90 8.57 31.84
N GLY A 374 43.44 8.41 33.05
CA GLY A 374 43.37 9.40 34.12
C GLY A 374 44.26 10.63 33.96
N ASN A 375 43.97 11.64 34.80
CA ASN A 375 44.93 12.44 35.58
C ASN A 375 44.18 13.57 36.31
N ASN A 376 43.98 13.41 37.62
CA ASN A 376 44.43 14.31 38.71
C ASN A 376 43.78 13.90 40.03
#